data_AF-A0A1A2Z974-F1
#
_entry.id   AF-A0A1A2Z974-F1
#
_cell.length_a   1.000
_cell.length_b   1.000
_cell.length_c   1.000
_cell.angle_alpha   90.00
_cell.angle_beta   90.00
_cell.angle_gamma   90.00
#
_symmetry.space_group_name_H-M   'P 1'
#
loop_
_entity.id
_entity.type
_entity.pdbx_description
1 polymer ?
#
loop_
_entity_poly.entity_id
_entity_poly.type
_entity_poly.pdbx_seq_one_letter_code
_entity_poly.pdbx_strand_id
1 'polypeptide(L)' 'MAATISARDLQNHTAEVLRRVAAGEEIEVLEDNRPVARIGPVARRRQWLLAADVIGELVRLGPDGHRTS' A
#
# COMPACT_ATOMS: atom_id res chain seq x y z
N MET A 1 -3.32 -8.02 15.09
CA MET A 1 -2.53 -7.55 16.25
C MET A 1 -1.58 -6.50 15.72
N ALA A 2 -1.59 -5.28 16.27
CA ALA A 2 -0.66 -4.24 15.84
C ALA A 2 0.74 -4.58 16.36
N ALA A 3 1.75 -4.52 15.49
CA ALA A 3 3.13 -4.70 15.93
C ALA A 3 3.64 -3.42 16.58
N THR A 4 4.55 -3.53 17.54
CA THR A 4 5.05 -2.39 18.31
C THR A 4 6.56 -2.27 18.17
N ILE A 5 7.08 -1.07 17.99
CA ILE A 5 8.51 -0.80 17.82
C ILE A 5 8.92 0.48 18.54
N SER A 6 10.17 0.57 19.02
CA SER A 6 10.70 1.82 19.58
C SER A 6 11.07 2.82 18.49
N ALA A 7 11.06 4.12 18.79
CA ALA A 7 11.54 5.16 17.88
C ALA A 7 12.99 4.93 17.43
N ARG A 8 13.83 4.39 18.31
CA ARG A 8 15.22 4.04 18.02
C ARG A 8 15.32 2.86 17.04
N ASP A 9 14.53 1.82 17.25
CA ASP A 9 14.52 0.65 16.37
C ASP A 9 13.96 1.01 14.99
N LEU A 10 12.95 1.89 14.93
CA LEU A 10 12.44 2.44 13.67
C LEU A 10 13.54 3.17 12.89
N GLN A 11 14.35 3.99 13.55
CA GLN A 11 15.47 4.70 12.91
C GLN A 11 16.53 3.74 12.37
N ASN A 12 16.86 2.69 13.14
CA ASN A 12 17.88 1.71 12.75
C ASN A 12 17.40 0.77 11.64
N HIS A 13 16.10 0.48 11.56
CA HIS A 13 15.52 -0.52 10.67
C HIS A 13 14.46 0.04 9.72
N THR A 14 14.55 1.33 9.37
CA THR A 14 13.51 2.05 8.61
C THR A 14 13.11 1.33 7.33
N ALA A 15 14.07 0.82 6.56
CA ALA A 15 13.81 0.14 5.29
C ALA A 15 12.96 -1.13 5.46
N GLU A 16 13.20 -1.90 6.51
CA GLU A 16 12.45 -3.12 6.80
C GLU A 16 11.04 -2.81 7.30
N VAL A 17 10.93 -1.83 8.20
CA VAL A 17 9.64 -1.36 8.71
C VAL A 17 8.76 -0.86 7.56
N LEU A 18 9.31 -0.05 6.65
CA LEU A 18 8.55 0.45 5.50
C LEU A 18 8.11 -0.67 4.55
N ARG A 19 8.92 -1.73 4.36
CA ARG A 19 8.51 -2.90 3.56
C ARG A 19 7.31 -3.62 4.20
N ARG A 20 7.33 -3.81 5.51
CA ARG A 20 6.22 -4.43 6.27
C ARG A 20 4.95 -3.59 6.19
N VAL A 21 5.08 -2.28 6.39
CA VAL A 21 3.97 -1.33 6.25
C VAL A 21 3.40 -1.33 4.84
N ALA A 22 4.26 -1.36 3.82
CA ALA A 22 3.83 -1.45 2.42
C ALA A 22 3.10 -2.77 2.11
N ALA A 23 3.42 -3.85 2.82
CA ALA A 23 2.69 -5.12 2.74
C ALA A 23 1.32 -5.10 3.45
N GLY A 24 1.00 -4.00 4.15
CA GLY A 24 -0.29 -3.79 4.81
C GLY A 24 -0.25 -3.88 6.33
N GLU A 25 0.93 -4.01 6.94
CA GLU A 25 1.06 -4.07 8.40
C GLU A 25 0.91 -2.68 9.04
N GLU A 26 0.17 -2.60 10.14
CA GLU A 26 0.12 -1.41 11.00
C GLU A 26 1.05 -1.59 12.19
N ILE A 27 1.88 -0.57 12.44
CA ILE A 27 2.93 -0.59 13.45
C ILE A 27 2.79 0.62 14.37
N GLU A 28 2.78 0.39 15.66
CA GLU A 28 2.77 1.40 16.71
C GLU A 28 4.19 1.75 17.15
N VAL A 29 4.51 3.04 17.15
CA VAL A 29 5.82 3.56 17.51
C VAL A 29 5.76 4.08 18.94
N LEU A 30 6.67 3.57 19.77
CA LEU A 30 6.82 3.97 21.16
C LEU A 30 8.06 4.85 21.36
N GLU A 31 7.94 5.80 22.27
CA GLU A 31 9.05 6.53 22.87
C GLU A 31 8.96 6.36 24.39
N ASP A 32 10.02 5.87 25.04
CA ASP A 32 10.03 5.57 26.49
C ASP A 32 8.80 4.76 26.97
N ASN A 33 8.45 3.69 26.24
CA ASN A 33 7.28 2.83 26.46
C ASN A 33 5.92 3.53 26.36
N ARG A 34 5.85 4.70 25.73
CA ARG A 34 4.61 5.44 25.49
C ARG A 34 4.31 5.48 24.00
N PRO A 35 3.10 5.13 23.55
CA PRO A 35 2.71 5.27 22.15
C PRO A 35 2.73 6.73 21.71
N VAL A 36 3.50 7.03 20.66
CA VAL A 36 3.63 8.39 20.12
C VAL A 36 3.13 8.50 18.68
N ALA A 37 3.15 7.40 17.91
CA ALA A 37 2.69 7.41 16.53
C ALA A 37 2.23 6.02 16.08
N ARG A 38 1.50 5.99 14.96
CA ARG A 38 1.21 4.77 14.21
C ARG A 38 1.62 4.96 12.75
N ILE A 39 2.24 3.94 12.19
CA ILE A 39 2.65 3.89 10.79
C ILE A 39 1.81 2.80 10.13
N GLY A 40 1.13 3.16 9.04
CA GLY A 40 0.30 2.26 8.26
C GLY A 40 0.49 2.49 6.76
N PRO A 41 0.03 1.56 5.92
CA PRO A 41 0.12 1.69 4.47
C PRO A 41 -0.55 2.97 4.01
N VAL A 42 0.09 3.69 3.10
CA VAL A 42 -0.56 4.82 2.43
C VAL A 42 -1.67 4.25 1.57
N ALA A 43 -2.93 4.52 1.95
CA ALA A 43 -4.08 4.12 1.15
C ALA A 43 -3.94 4.76 -0.24
N ARG A 44 -3.61 3.94 -1.26
CA ARG A 44 -3.85 4.34 -2.64
C ARG A 44 -5.34 4.57 -2.73
N ARG A 45 -5.77 5.83 -2.91
CA ARG A 45 -7.14 6.10 -3.34
C ARG A 45 -7.37 5.16 -4.52
N ARG A 46 -8.34 4.25 -4.39
CA ARG A 46 -8.96 3.64 -5.57
C ARG A 46 -9.45 4.84 -6.36
N GLN A 47 -8.70 5.20 -7.39
CA GLN A 47 -9.18 6.12 -8.41
C GLN A 47 -10.51 5.52 -8.85
N TRP A 48 -11.60 6.21 -8.51
CA TRP A 48 -12.91 5.90 -9.04
C TRP A 48 -12.79 6.16 -10.53
N LEU A 49 -12.40 5.14 -11.29
CA LEU A 49 -12.50 5.19 -12.74
C LEU A 49 -14.00 5.24 -13.02
N LEU A 50 -14.46 6.32 -13.64
CA LEU A 50 -15.80 6.34 -14.18
C LEU A 50 -15.90 5.18 -15.18
N ALA A 51 -17.03 4.49 -15.21
CA ALA A 51 -17.22 3.37 -16.14
C ALA A 51 -16.87 3.76 -17.60
N ALA A 52 -17.07 5.03 -17.96
CA ALA A 52 -16.67 5.61 -19.24
C ALA A 52 -15.15 5.54 -19.51
N ASP A 53 -14.30 5.78 -18.50
CA ASP A 53 -12.84 5.72 -18.65
C ASP A 53 -12.37 4.28 -18.92
N VAL A 54 -13.00 3.31 -18.25
CA VAL A 54 -12.73 1.88 -18.45
C VAL A 54 -13.20 1.40 -19.81
N ILE A 55 -14.40 1.85 -20.25
CA ILE A 55 -14.95 1.50 -21.57
C ILE A 55 -14.10 2.11 -22.69
N GLY A 56 -13.68 3.37 -22.55
CA GLY A 56 -12.81 4.02 -23.54
C GLY A 56 -11.47 3.30 -23.71
N GLU A 57 -10.91 2.78 -22.61
CA GLU A 57 -9.67 2.02 -22.66
C GLU A 57 -9.85 0.61 -23.23
N LEU A 58 -10.95 -0.08 -22.91
CA LEU A 58 -11.28 -1.38 -23.53
C LEU A 58 -11.52 -1.27 -25.04
N VAL A 59 -12.15 -0.19 -25.51
CA VAL A 59 -12.33 0.08 -26.94
C VAL A 59 -10.99 0.35 -27.62
N ARG A 60 -10.06 1.05 -26.94
CA ARG A 60 -8.70 1.29 -27.44
C ARG A 60 -7.85 0.03 -27.51
N LEU A 61 -7.96 -0.85 -26.51
CA LEU A 61 -7.21 -2.10 -26.46
C LEU A 61 -7.71 -3.09 -27.51
N GLY A 62 -8.98 -2.98 -27.92
CA GLY A 62 -9.58 -3.87 -28.91
C GLY A 62 -9.73 -5.31 -28.38
N PRO A 63 -10.70 -6.09 -28.87
CA PRO A 63 -10.77 -7.49 -28.52
C PRO A 63 -9.54 -8.18 -29.11
N ASP A 64 -8.64 -8.68 -28.25
CA ASP A 64 -7.52 -9.52 -28.66
C ASP A 64 -8.06 -10.68 -29.51
N GLY A 65 -7.93 -10.55 -30.83
CA GLY A 65 -8.34 -11.55 -31.79
C GLY A 65 -7.33 -12.69 -31.78
N HIS A 66 -7.59 -13.72 -30.99
CA HIS A 66 -6.83 -14.97 -31.10
C HIS A 66 -7.21 -15.65 -32.42
N ARG A 67 -6.38 -15.38 -33.42
CA ARG A 67 -6.24 -16.11 -34.67
C ARG A 67 -5.69 -17.51 -34.35
N THR A 68 -6.53 -18.53 -34.46
CA THR A 68 -6.14 -19.92 -34.74
C THR A 68 -7.34 -20.53 -35.45
N SER A 69 -7.38 -20.61 -36.77
CA SER A 69 -6.67 -21.52 -37.70
C SER A 69 -7.71 -22.45 -38.34
#